data_AF-A0A956SVT5-F1
#
_entry.id   AF-A0A956SVT5-F1
#
_cell.length_a   1.000
_cell.length_b   1.000
_cell.length_c   1.000
_cell.angle_alpha   90.00
_cell.angle_beta   90.00
_cell.angle_gamma   90.00
#
_symmetry.space_group_name_H-M   'P 1'
#
loop_
_entity.id
_entity.type
_entity.pdbx_description
1 polymer ?
#
loop_
_entity_poly.entity_id
_entity_poly.type
_entity_poly.pdbx_seq_one_letter_code
_entity_poly.pdbx_strand_id
1 'polypeptide(L)' 'MSLTTIREALSGARARPHPRREHRAAAVLLPLLTRDDDLHVLFIVRQEHLANHPGQIAFPG' A
#
# COMPACT_ATOMS: atom_id res chain seq x y z
N MET A 1 4.44 1.65 -18.66
CA MET A 1 4.24 0.21 -18.33
C MET A 1 2.75 -0.03 -18.11
N SER A 2 2.15 -1.07 -18.67
CA SER A 2 0.68 -1.28 -18.58
C SER A 2 0.26 -1.90 -17.23
N LEU A 3 -0.89 -1.50 -16.69
CA LEU A 3 -1.50 -2.10 -15.50
C LEU A 3 -1.77 -3.60 -15.66
N THR A 4 -2.03 -4.06 -16.89
CA THR A 4 -2.24 -5.48 -17.18
C THR A 4 -0.98 -6.29 -16.88
N THR A 5 0.19 -5.83 -17.34
CA THR A 5 1.48 -6.47 -17.08
C THR A 5 1.79 -6.52 -15.58
N ILE A 6 1.47 -5.45 -14.85
CA ILE A 6 1.69 -5.40 -13.40
C ILE A 6 0.76 -6.38 -12.67
N ARG A 7 -0.51 -6.45 -13.07
CA ARG A 7 -1.48 -7.39 -12.52
C ARG A 7 -1.03 -8.84 -12.73
N GLU A 8 -0.57 -9.17 -13.92
CA GLU A 8 -0.01 -10.49 -14.22
C GLU A 8 1.18 -10.81 -13.33
N ALA A 9 2.14 -9.88 -13.21
CA ALA A 9 3.31 -10.07 -12.36
C ALA A 9 2.93 -10.25 -10.88
N LEU A 10 1.97 -9.48 -10.36
CA LEU A 10 1.52 -9.56 -8.98
C LEU A 10 0.64 -10.79 -8.69
N SER A 11 -0.05 -11.34 -9.69
CA SER A 11 -0.91 -12.52 -9.53
C SER A 11 -0.15 -13.77 -9.08
N GLY A 12 1.15 -13.86 -9.40
CA GLY A 12 2.04 -14.94 -8.98
C GLY A 12 2.67 -14.74 -7.59
N ALA A 13 2.47 -13.58 -6.96
CA ALA A 13 3.08 -13.28 -5.67
C ALA A 13 2.45 -14.15 -4.56
N ARG A 14 3.25 -15.01 -3.92
CA ARG A 14 2.79 -15.77 -2.76
C ARG A 14 2.83 -14.90 -1.50
N ALA A 15 1.70 -14.81 -0.81
CA ALA A 15 1.65 -14.23 0.52
C ALA A 15 2.61 -15.00 1.45
N ARG A 16 3.57 -14.29 2.04
CA ARG A 16 4.44 -14.87 3.07
C ARG A 16 3.65 -14.90 4.37
N PRO A 17 3.49 -16.07 5.02
CA PRO A 17 2.79 -16.14 6.30
C PRO A 17 3.51 -15.23 7.30
N HIS A 18 2.75 -14.32 7.92
CA HIS A 18 3.28 -13.53 9.02
C HIS A 18 3.31 -14.43 10.28
N PRO A 19 4.48 -14.69 10.89
CA PRO A 19 4.54 -15.47 12.13
C PRO A 19 3.77 -14.71 13.21
N ARG A 20 2.65 -15.26 13.70
CA ARG A 20 1.88 -14.66 14.80
C ARG A 20 2.59 -14.99 16.14
N ARG A 21 2.69 -14.09 17.12
CA ARG A 21 1.53 -13.67 17.94
C ARG A 21 1.69 -12.45 18.88
N GLU A 22 2.65 -11.53 18.68
CA GLU A 22 2.77 -10.38 19.60
C GLU A 22 2.14 -9.06 19.11
N HIS A 23 1.93 -8.89 17.80
CA HIS A 23 1.41 -7.64 17.24
C HIS A 23 -0.07 -7.72 16.85
N ARG A 24 -0.76 -6.56 16.91
CA ARG A 24 -2.12 -6.40 16.38
C ARG A 24 -2.08 -6.53 14.85
N ALA A 25 -2.99 -7.32 14.30
CA ALA A 25 -3.12 -7.47 12.85
C ALA A 25 -3.56 -6.15 12.21
N ALA A 26 -2.90 -5.76 11.12
CA ALA A 26 -3.21 -4.59 10.30
C ALA A 26 -2.85 -4.88 8.84
N ALA A 27 -3.44 -4.13 7.91
CA ALA A 27 -3.15 -4.21 6.49
C ALA A 27 -3.29 -2.82 5.86
N VAL A 28 -2.57 -2.59 4.77
CA VAL A 28 -2.67 -1.36 3.97
C VAL A 28 -3.01 -1.71 2.52
N LEU A 29 -3.62 -0.76 1.83
CA LEU A 29 -3.81 -0.78 0.39
C LEU A 29 -2.57 -0.15 -0.29
N LEU A 30 -2.01 -0.81 -1.30
CA LEU A 30 -1.02 -0.23 -2.22
C LEU A 30 -1.74 0.16 -3.53
N PRO A 31 -2.17 1.42 -3.71
CA PRO A 31 -2.96 1.80 -4.86
C PRO A 31 -2.02 2.13 -6.03
N LEU A 32 -2.16 1.39 -7.14
CA LEU A 32 -1.45 1.63 -8.40
C LEU A 32 -2.41 2.27 -9.40
N LEU A 33 -2.04 3.44 -9.94
CA LEU A 33 -2.88 4.21 -10.86
C LEU A 33 -2.10 4.59 -12.12
N THR A 34 -2.79 4.66 -13.25
CA THR A 34 -2.26 5.32 -14.45
C THR A 34 -2.80 6.75 -14.49
N ARG A 35 -1.91 7.72 -14.63
CA ARG A 35 -2.24 9.14 -14.81
C ARG A 35 -1.24 9.73 -15.79
N ASP A 36 -1.73 10.48 -16.77
CA ASP A 36 -0.90 11.10 -17.81
C ASP A 36 0.07 10.08 -18.47
N ASP A 37 -0.47 8.89 -18.78
CA ASP A 37 0.24 7.71 -19.33
C ASP A 37 1.36 7.09 -18.47
N ASP A 38 1.57 7.62 -17.26
CA ASP A 38 2.57 7.14 -16.30
C ASP A 38 1.97 6.36 -15.13
N LEU A 39 2.74 5.43 -14.58
CA LEU A 39 2.37 4.64 -13.41
C LEU A 39 2.68 5.41 -12.12
N HIS A 40 1.68 5.48 -11.25
CA HIS A 40 1.73 6.22 -9.99
C HIS A 40 1.33 5.35 -8.81
N VAL A 41 1.85 5.70 -7.64
CA VAL A 41 1.43 5.16 -6.34
C VAL A 41 0.76 6.25 -5.54
N LEU A 42 -0.43 5.99 -5.00
CA LEU A 42 -1.12 6.95 -4.13
C LEU A 42 -0.69 6.77 -2.68
N PHE A 43 -0.36 7.90 -2.05
CA PHE A 43 -0.11 8.01 -0.62
C PHE A 43 -1.11 8.96 0.02
N ILE A 44 -1.23 8.87 1.35
CA ILE A 44 -1.93 9.85 2.18
C ILE A 44 -0.94 10.57 3.08
N VAL A 45 -1.29 11.79 3.49
CA VAL A 45 -0.67 12.46 4.63
C VAL A 45 -1.59 12.29 5.83
N ARG A 46 -1.08 11.71 6.90
CA ARG A 46 -1.82 11.45 8.13
C ARG A 46 -2.17 12.76 8.83
N GLN A 47 -3.39 12.86 9.36
CA GLN A 47 -3.85 14.05 10.08
C GLN A 47 -2.92 14.34 11.28
N GLU A 48 -2.64 15.62 11.54
CA GLU A 48 -1.68 16.06 12.56
C GLU A 48 -2.08 15.69 13.99
N HIS A 49 -3.38 15.50 14.25
CA HIS A 49 -3.90 15.22 15.59
C HIS A 49 -3.98 13.72 15.92
N LEU A 50 -3.41 12.84 15.09
CA LEU A 50 -3.38 11.41 15.37
C LEU A 50 -2.37 11.09 16.47
N ALA A 51 -2.78 10.27 17.43
CA ALA A 51 -1.92 9.83 18.53
C ALA A 51 -0.64 9.10 18.05
N ASN A 52 -0.72 8.44 16.89
CA ASN A 52 0.39 7.71 16.29
C ASN A 52 0.69 8.26 14.89
N HIS A 53 1.97 8.56 14.64
CA HIS A 53 2.51 8.97 13.34
C HIS A 53 1.75 10.15 12.68
N PRO A 54 1.56 11.28 13.39
CA PRO A 54 0.93 12.47 12.81
C PRO A 54 1.80 13.07 11.68
N GLY A 55 1.18 13.64 10.66
CA GLY A 55 1.84 14.33 9.54
C GLY A 55 2.64 13.43 8.57
N GLN A 56 2.78 12.13 8.86
CA GLN A 56 3.58 11.23 8.03
C GLN A 56 2.89 10.85 6.72
N ILE A 57 3.70 10.65 5.68
CA ILE A 57 3.29 10.01 4.43
C ILE A 57 3.07 8.51 4.71
N ALA A 58 1.92 7.98 4.33
CA ALA A 58 1.57 6.58 4.56
C ALA A 58 0.78 5.99 3.38
N PHE A 59 0.73 4.66 3.31
CA PHE A 59 -0.29 3.98 2.52
C PHE A 59 -1.64 4.07 3.21
N PRO A 60 -2.76 4.08 2.46
CA PRO A 60 -4.09 3.98 3.06
C PRO A 60 -4.27 2.66 3.82
N GLY A 61 -4.67 2.73 5.09
CA GLY A 61 -4.91 1.58 5.97
C GLY A 61 -4.29 1.74 7.35
#